data_AF-A0A834BPG4-F1
#
_entry.id   AF-A0A834BPG4-F1
#
_cell.length_a   1.000
_cell.length_b   1.000
_cell.length_c   1.000
_cell.angle_alpha   90.00
_cell.angle_beta   90.00
_cell.angle_gamma   90.00
#
_symmetry.space_group_name_H-M   'P 1'
#
loop_
_entity.id
_entity.type
_entity.pdbx_description
1 polymer ?
#
loop_
_entity_poly.entity_id
_entity_poly.type
_entity_poly.pdbx_seq_one_letter_code
_entity_poly.pdbx_strand_id
1 'polypeptide(L)'
;MPGRAADPGRVPLCNAAEESGAGVQGSAVGGGSQERPGARGQRQNIVWRNVVLMSLLHLAAVYSLVLIPKAKPLTLLWAYFCFLLTALGVTAGAHRLWSHRSYKAKLPLRIFLAVANSMAFQNDIFEWSRDHRVHHKYSETDADPHNARRGFFFSHIGWLFVRKHRDVIEKGRKLDITDLLADPVVRFQRKMSREEEEPSTTRCFVNCIKDAY
;
A
#
# COMPACT_ATOMS: atom_id res chain seq x y z
N MET A 1 -29.67 -50.51 33.58
CA MET A 1 -28.92 -49.28 33.29
C MET A 1 -27.53 -49.42 33.88
N PRO A 2 -26.50 -49.66 33.05
CA PRO A 2 -25.48 -48.63 32.85
C PRO A 2 -25.00 -48.52 31.39
N GLY A 3 -24.38 -47.38 31.04
CA GLY A 3 -23.85 -47.07 29.71
C GLY A 3 -22.37 -47.46 29.50
N ARG A 4 -21.86 -47.17 28.30
CA ARG A 4 -20.43 -46.97 28.01
C ARG A 4 -20.21 -46.34 26.63
N ALA A 5 -19.12 -45.59 26.55
CA ALA A 5 -18.62 -44.79 25.43
C ALA A 5 -17.49 -45.49 24.62
N ALA A 6 -17.00 -44.78 23.59
CA ALA A 6 -15.80 -44.96 22.74
C ALA A 6 -15.96 -45.89 21.49
N ASP A 7 -15.83 -45.42 20.23
CA ASP A 7 -14.70 -44.84 19.45
C ASP A 7 -13.83 -45.95 18.76
N PRO A 8 -13.00 -45.66 17.74
CA PRO A 8 -13.30 -45.54 16.31
C PRO A 8 -12.54 -46.57 15.44
N GLY A 9 -12.83 -46.55 14.13
CA GLY A 9 -11.82 -46.81 13.11
C GLY A 9 -11.79 -48.23 12.53
N ARG A 10 -12.28 -48.37 11.30
CA ARG A 10 -11.61 -49.20 10.27
C ARG A 10 -12.14 -48.90 8.87
N VAL A 11 -11.23 -48.51 7.99
CA VAL A 11 -11.35 -48.49 6.53
C VAL A 11 -11.51 -49.93 6.02
N PRO A 12 -12.23 -50.17 4.91
CA PRO A 12 -11.88 -51.29 4.04
C PRO A 12 -11.32 -50.80 2.70
N LEU A 13 -10.16 -51.37 2.40
CA LEU A 13 -9.49 -51.35 1.11
C LEU A 13 -10.32 -52.03 0.01
N CYS A 14 -10.03 -51.57 -1.20
CA CYS A 14 -10.17 -52.12 -2.54
C CYS A 14 -10.65 -53.58 -2.70
N ASN A 15 -11.54 -53.78 -3.67
CA ASN A 15 -11.50 -54.94 -4.56
C ASN A 15 -11.57 -54.46 -6.01
N ALA A 16 -10.62 -54.95 -6.79
CA ALA A 16 -10.50 -54.79 -8.23
C ALA A 16 -11.18 -55.98 -8.93
N ALA A 17 -11.81 -55.71 -10.07
CA ALA A 17 -12.02 -56.61 -11.21
C ALA A 17 -12.48 -55.68 -12.36
N GLU A 18 -11.58 -55.23 -13.22
CA GLU A 18 -11.14 -55.92 -14.44
C GLU A 18 -12.24 -55.89 -15.51
N GLU A 19 -12.05 -55.07 -16.54
CA GLU A 19 -12.18 -55.54 -17.92
C GLU A 19 -11.46 -54.60 -18.89
N SER A 20 -11.02 -55.21 -19.96
CA SER A 20 -9.88 -54.88 -20.79
C SER A 20 -10.31 -54.26 -22.12
N GLY A 21 -9.45 -53.40 -22.68
CA GLY A 21 -9.65 -52.82 -24.00
C GLY A 21 -8.42 -52.08 -24.47
N ALA A 22 -7.48 -52.81 -25.07
CA ALA A 22 -6.29 -52.28 -25.68
C ALA A 22 -6.64 -51.48 -26.96
N GLY A 23 -6.16 -50.24 -27.03
CA GLY A 23 -6.16 -49.41 -28.23
C GLY A 23 -4.92 -48.50 -28.20
N VAL A 24 -3.86 -48.93 -28.88
CA VAL A 24 -2.62 -48.18 -29.05
C VAL A 24 -2.83 -47.10 -30.11
N GLN A 25 -2.67 -45.83 -29.75
CA GLN A 25 -2.25 -44.75 -30.65
C GLN A 25 -1.42 -43.74 -29.83
N GLY A 26 -0.13 -43.64 -30.13
CA GLY A 26 0.73 -42.61 -29.59
C GLY A 26 0.49 -41.26 -30.28
N SER A 27 0.61 -40.16 -29.53
CA SER A 27 1.18 -38.90 -30.02
C SER A 27 1.28 -37.84 -28.93
N ALA A 28 2.42 -37.16 -28.95
CA ALA A 28 2.68 -35.81 -28.49
C ALA A 28 2.48 -35.48 -26.99
N VAL A 29 3.62 -35.40 -26.30
CA VAL A 29 3.84 -34.51 -25.15
C VAL A 29 3.52 -33.08 -25.60
N GLY A 30 2.28 -32.65 -25.37
CA GLY A 30 1.84 -31.27 -25.53
C GLY A 30 2.32 -30.47 -24.33
N GLY A 31 3.51 -29.87 -24.45
CA GLY A 31 3.98 -28.81 -23.57
C GLY A 31 3.10 -27.57 -23.70
N GLY A 32 1.94 -27.60 -23.04
CA GLY A 32 1.12 -26.43 -22.82
C GLY A 32 1.76 -25.59 -21.72
N SER A 33 2.66 -24.68 -22.09
CA SER A 33 2.97 -23.54 -21.25
C SER A 33 1.65 -22.85 -20.92
N GLN A 34 1.16 -23.01 -19.68
CA GLN A 34 0.10 -22.17 -19.16
C GLN A 34 0.58 -20.73 -19.31
N GLU A 35 0.01 -20.01 -20.27
CA GLU A 35 0.12 -18.56 -20.32
C GLU A 35 -0.34 -18.06 -18.95
N ARG A 36 0.60 -17.49 -18.19
CA ARG A 36 0.26 -16.70 -17.01
C ARG A 36 -0.73 -15.64 -17.48
N PRO A 37 -1.86 -15.41 -16.80
CA PRO A 37 -2.77 -14.34 -17.16
C PRO A 37 -2.06 -13.01 -16.85
N GLY A 38 -1.21 -12.59 -17.78
CA GLY A 38 -0.52 -11.32 -17.78
C GLY A 38 -1.52 -10.27 -18.20
N ALA A 39 -1.90 -9.44 -17.23
CA ALA A 39 -2.33 -8.05 -17.40
C ALA A 39 -3.07 -7.77 -18.73
N ARG A 40 -4.41 -7.91 -18.72
CA ARG A 40 -5.24 -7.08 -19.59
C ARG A 40 -5.03 -5.63 -19.14
N GLY A 41 -4.03 -5.00 -19.74
CA GLY A 41 -3.52 -3.69 -19.36
C GLY A 41 -4.63 -2.65 -19.50
N GLN A 42 -5.21 -2.25 -18.37
CA GLN A 42 -5.93 -0.99 -18.32
C GLN A 42 -4.96 0.11 -18.74
N ARG A 43 -5.36 0.96 -19.70
CA ARG A 43 -4.59 2.16 -20.06
C ARG A 43 -4.35 2.96 -18.78
N GLN A 44 -3.09 3.08 -18.38
CA GLN A 44 -2.71 3.83 -17.19
C GLN A 44 -2.84 5.31 -17.50
N ASN A 45 -3.75 5.98 -16.81
CA ASN A 45 -3.88 7.42 -16.90
C ASN A 45 -2.76 8.07 -16.09
N ILE A 46 -1.84 8.75 -16.78
CA ILE A 46 -0.70 9.41 -16.15
C ILE A 46 -1.15 10.74 -15.53
N VAL A 47 -0.77 10.95 -14.27
CA VAL A 47 -0.99 12.18 -13.53
C VAL A 47 0.25 13.06 -13.67
N TRP A 48 0.31 13.82 -14.76
CA TRP A 48 1.46 14.67 -15.11
C TRP A 48 1.89 15.63 -14.02
N ARG A 49 0.94 16.11 -13.21
CA ARG A 49 1.25 16.98 -12.08
C ARG A 49 2.14 16.29 -11.04
N ASN A 50 1.89 15.03 -10.73
CA ASN A 50 2.72 14.27 -9.79
C ASN A 50 4.10 14.00 -10.39
N VAL A 51 4.16 13.74 -11.70
CA VAL A 51 5.42 13.60 -12.44
C VAL A 51 6.25 14.87 -12.29
N VAL A 52 5.69 16.05 -12.60
CA VAL A 52 6.41 17.33 -12.50
C VAL A 52 6.88 17.60 -11.07
N LEU A 53 6.01 17.46 -10.07
CA LEU A 53 6.38 17.72 -8.67
C LEU A 53 7.48 16.78 -8.16
N MET A 54 7.39 15.48 -8.48
CA MET A 54 8.42 14.53 -8.09
C MET A 54 9.72 14.77 -8.86
N SER A 55 9.66 15.08 -10.15
CA SER A 55 10.85 15.46 -10.91
C SER A 55 11.55 16.69 -10.31
N LEU A 56 10.81 17.75 -9.98
CA LEU A 56 11.37 18.94 -9.33
C LEU A 56 11.97 18.62 -7.96
N LEU A 57 11.31 17.80 -7.15
CA LEU A 57 11.82 17.35 -5.85
C LEU A 57 13.17 16.63 -5.99
N HIS A 58 13.29 15.71 -6.95
CA HIS A 58 14.53 14.95 -7.17
C HIS A 58 15.63 15.84 -7.75
N LEU A 59 15.30 16.78 -8.64
CA LEU A 59 16.26 17.77 -9.15
C LEU A 59 16.79 18.66 -8.02
N ALA A 60 15.92 19.11 -7.11
CA ALA A 60 16.32 19.86 -5.92
C ALA A 60 17.20 19.02 -4.97
N ALA A 61 16.91 17.73 -4.81
CA ALA A 61 17.72 16.82 -4.02
C ALA A 61 19.14 16.64 -4.61
N VAL A 62 19.24 16.45 -5.93
CA VAL A 62 20.54 16.37 -6.62
C VAL A 62 21.30 17.70 -6.50
N TYR A 63 20.63 18.83 -6.70
CA TYR A 63 21.23 20.15 -6.52
C TYR A 63 21.75 20.37 -5.08
N SER A 64 21.01 19.87 -4.09
CA SER A 64 21.39 19.96 -2.69
C SER A 64 22.72 19.26 -2.39
N LEU A 65 23.10 18.21 -3.14
CA LEU A 65 24.40 17.53 -2.96
C LEU A 65 25.58 18.48 -3.19
N VAL A 66 25.45 19.45 -4.09
CA VAL A 66 26.48 20.47 -4.37
C VAL A 66 26.56 21.51 -3.24
N LEU A 67 25.46 21.69 -2.49
CA LEU A 67 25.37 22.63 -1.38
C LEU A 67 25.84 22.05 -0.04
N ILE A 68 25.82 20.71 0.13
CA ILE A 68 26.21 20.04 1.38
C ILE A 68 27.60 20.48 1.87
N PRO A 69 28.67 20.52 1.05
CA PRO A 69 29.99 20.94 1.51
C PRO A 69 30.07 22.40 1.98
N LYS A 70 29.11 23.23 1.58
CA LYS A 70 29.01 24.66 1.93
C LYS A 70 28.10 24.91 3.14
N ALA A 71 27.40 23.89 3.62
CA ALA A 71 26.44 24.02 4.71
C ALA A 71 27.14 24.09 6.07
N LYS A 72 26.54 24.84 7.02
CA LYS A 72 27.02 24.85 8.40
C LYS A 72 26.74 23.48 9.06
N PRO A 73 27.62 22.98 9.94
CA PRO A 73 27.39 21.70 10.63
C PRO A 73 26.06 21.65 11.37
N LEU A 74 25.61 22.76 11.97
CA LEU A 74 24.32 22.85 12.64
C LEU A 74 23.14 22.61 11.69
N THR A 75 23.22 23.07 10.43
CA THR A 75 22.19 22.84 9.41
C THR A 75 22.11 21.36 9.05
N LEU A 76 23.25 20.68 8.94
CA LEU A 76 23.30 19.24 8.66
C LEU A 76 22.75 18.43 9.83
N LEU A 77 23.10 18.79 11.07
CA LEU A 77 22.57 18.16 12.27
C LEU A 77 21.05 18.35 12.39
N TRP A 78 20.57 19.56 12.12
CA TRP A 78 19.14 19.86 12.11
C TRP A 78 18.40 19.06 11.04
N ALA A 79 18.92 18.98 9.81
CA ALA A 79 18.34 18.19 8.75
C ALA A 79 18.27 16.70 9.12
N TYR A 80 19.33 16.16 9.72
CA TYR A 80 19.35 14.77 10.19
C TYR A 80 18.34 14.53 11.32
N PHE A 81 18.19 15.47 12.26
CA PHE A 81 17.16 15.40 13.30
C PHE A 81 15.74 15.40 12.71
N CYS A 82 15.45 16.29 11.75
CA CYS A 82 14.17 16.29 11.03
C CYS A 82 13.92 14.97 10.28
N PHE A 83 14.96 14.38 9.67
CA PHE A 83 14.88 13.06 9.05
C PHE A 83 14.49 11.97 10.05
N LEU A 84 15.10 11.93 11.23
CA LEU A 84 14.74 10.96 12.26
C LEU A 84 13.29 11.15 12.77
N LEU A 85 12.86 12.40 12.97
CA LEU A 85 11.49 12.70 13.38
C LEU A 85 10.47 12.23 12.33
N THR A 86 10.69 12.56 11.05
CA THR A 86 9.80 12.14 9.96
C THR A 86 9.76 10.62 9.80
N ALA A 87 10.93 9.96 9.86
CA ALA A 87 11.03 8.51 9.84
C ALA A 87 10.26 7.86 11.00
N LEU A 88 10.31 8.44 12.20
CA LEU A 88 9.55 7.96 13.36
C LEU A 88 8.03 8.13 13.15
N GLY A 89 7.60 9.26 12.60
CA GLY A 89 6.19 9.52 12.27
C GLY A 89 5.60 8.45 11.33
N VAL A 90 6.34 8.06 10.30
CA VAL A 90 5.91 7.01 9.36
C VAL A 90 6.03 5.63 9.99
N THR A 91 7.18 5.27 10.55
CA THR A 91 7.45 3.88 10.98
C THR A 91 6.76 3.51 12.29
N ALA A 92 6.87 4.34 13.33
CA ALA A 92 6.21 4.09 14.60
C ALA A 92 4.73 4.52 14.54
N GLY A 93 4.42 5.61 13.84
CA GLY A 93 3.06 6.11 13.66
C GLY A 93 2.30 5.37 12.56
N ALA A 94 2.33 5.89 11.33
CA ALA A 94 1.47 5.44 10.23
C ALA A 94 1.50 3.91 10.04
N HIS A 95 2.70 3.33 10.09
CA HIS A 95 2.92 1.91 9.90
C HIS A 95 2.50 1.07 11.12
N ARG A 96 3.20 1.16 12.25
CA ARG A 96 2.97 0.24 13.39
C ARG A 96 1.73 0.57 14.21
N LEU A 97 1.48 1.85 14.49
CA LEU A 97 0.36 2.28 15.33
C LEU A 97 -0.97 2.23 14.57
N TRP A 98 -1.07 2.95 13.45
CA TRP A 98 -2.35 3.11 12.76
C TRP A 98 -2.63 2.00 11.74
N SER A 99 -1.63 1.50 11.01
CA SER A 99 -1.91 0.45 10.02
C SER A 99 -2.00 -0.94 10.64
N HIS A 100 -1.01 -1.34 11.45
CA HIS A 100 -0.93 -2.68 12.04
C HIS A 100 -1.51 -2.81 13.45
N ARG A 101 -1.84 -1.70 14.12
CA ARG A 101 -2.35 -1.70 15.50
C ARG A 101 -1.45 -2.50 16.46
N SER A 102 -0.13 -2.47 16.24
CA SER A 102 0.83 -3.31 16.99
C SER A 102 0.98 -2.89 18.46
N TYR A 103 0.58 -1.67 18.81
CA TYR A 103 0.60 -1.14 20.17
C TYR A 103 -0.47 -0.07 20.36
N LYS A 104 -0.75 0.30 21.61
CA LYS A 104 -1.68 1.38 21.96
C LYS A 104 -0.89 2.59 22.47
N ALA A 105 -1.18 3.76 21.92
CA ALA A 105 -0.56 5.03 22.32
C ALA A 105 -1.56 5.91 23.08
N LYS A 106 -1.09 6.63 24.10
CA LYS A 106 -1.85 7.72 24.74
C LYS A 106 -1.89 8.95 23.84
N LEU A 107 -2.82 9.86 24.10
CA LEU A 107 -3.06 11.05 23.29
C LEU A 107 -1.79 11.88 23.00
N PRO A 108 -0.88 12.16 23.95
CA PRO A 108 0.31 12.97 23.68
C PRO A 108 1.21 12.35 22.61
N LEU A 109 1.42 11.03 22.69
CA LEU A 109 2.23 10.30 21.71
C LEU A 109 1.54 10.25 20.35
N ARG A 110 0.21 10.08 20.31
CA ARG A 110 -0.56 10.11 19.05
C ARG A 110 -0.44 11.46 18.35
N ILE A 111 -0.54 12.56 19.10
CA ILE A 111 -0.38 13.92 18.56
C ILE A 111 1.03 14.12 18.03
N PHE A 112 2.05 13.76 18.83
CA PHE A 112 3.45 13.86 18.41
C PHE A 112 3.72 13.09 17.12
N LEU A 113 3.29 11.82 17.04
CA LEU A 113 3.46 10.99 15.85
C LEU A 113 2.68 11.54 14.65
N ALA A 114 1.52 12.16 14.87
CA ALA A 114 0.74 12.76 13.79
C ALA A 114 1.42 14.00 13.21
N VAL A 115 1.98 14.87 14.05
CA VAL A 115 2.79 16.02 13.60
C VAL A 115 4.03 15.54 12.87
N ALA A 116 4.74 14.56 13.42
CA ALA A 116 5.92 13.97 12.78
C ALA A 116 5.59 13.32 11.43
N ASN A 117 4.43 12.66 11.30
CA ASN A 117 3.96 12.11 10.03
C ASN A 117 3.62 13.21 9.01
N SER A 118 3.01 14.31 9.44
CA SER A 118 2.71 15.44 8.55
C SER A 118 3.99 16.04 7.94
N MET A 119 5.09 16.07 8.69
CA MET A 119 6.41 16.50 8.18
C MET A 119 6.96 15.55 7.09
N ALA A 120 6.57 14.27 7.09
CA ALA A 120 7.05 13.30 6.11
C ALA A 120 6.38 13.42 4.73
N PHE A 121 5.24 14.12 4.66
CA PHE A 121 4.54 14.44 3.42
C PHE A 121 4.17 13.20 2.56
N GLN A 122 3.83 12.07 3.20
CA GLN A 122 3.39 10.83 2.55
C GLN A 122 1.87 10.63 2.66
N ASN A 123 1.08 11.62 2.23
CA ASN A 123 -0.39 11.67 2.42
C ASN A 123 -0.82 11.68 3.91
N ASP A 124 -2.13 11.86 4.15
CA ASP A 124 -2.71 11.81 5.49
C ASP A 124 -2.68 10.38 6.08
N ILE A 125 -2.63 10.27 7.41
CA ILE A 125 -2.53 8.98 8.12
C ILE A 125 -3.62 8.00 7.69
N PHE A 126 -4.85 8.48 7.47
CA PHE A 126 -5.96 7.61 7.10
C PHE A 126 -5.72 7.00 5.72
N GLU A 127 -5.30 7.80 4.75
CA GLU A 127 -5.04 7.31 3.39
C GLU A 127 -3.85 6.36 3.35
N TRP A 128 -2.73 6.75 3.96
CA TRP A 128 -1.54 5.90 4.06
C TRP A 128 -1.89 4.56 4.69
N SER A 129 -2.62 4.59 5.82
CA SER A 129 -2.96 3.36 6.54
C SER A 129 -3.93 2.47 5.78
N ARG A 130 -4.89 3.06 5.07
CA ARG A 130 -5.81 2.31 4.21
C ARG A 130 -5.02 1.60 3.11
N ASP A 131 -4.19 2.33 2.37
CA ASP A 131 -3.43 1.78 1.25
C ASP A 131 -2.43 0.71 1.71
N HIS A 132 -1.79 0.92 2.87
CA HIS A 132 -0.90 -0.07 3.47
C HIS A 132 -1.63 -1.36 3.88
N ARG A 133 -2.83 -1.26 4.46
CA ARG A 133 -3.67 -2.43 4.76
C ARG A 133 -4.10 -3.16 3.49
N VAL A 134 -4.42 -2.44 2.42
CA VAL A 134 -4.73 -3.04 1.11
C VAL A 134 -3.52 -3.79 0.57
N HIS A 135 -2.35 -3.16 0.60
CA HIS A 135 -1.09 -3.76 0.16
C HIS A 135 -0.83 -5.09 0.89
N HIS A 136 -0.88 -5.12 2.22
CA HIS A 136 -0.66 -6.36 2.96
C HIS A 136 -1.71 -7.45 2.66
N LYS A 137 -2.99 -7.06 2.47
CA LYS A 137 -4.06 -8.04 2.25
C LYS A 137 -4.06 -8.61 0.82
N TYR A 138 -3.63 -7.83 -0.16
CA TYR A 138 -3.73 -8.18 -1.58
C TYR A 138 -2.39 -8.03 -2.32
N SER A 139 -1.28 -8.23 -1.60
CA SER A 139 0.09 -8.13 -2.12
C SER A 139 0.25 -8.96 -3.39
N GLU A 140 1.04 -8.43 -4.34
CA GLU A 140 1.33 -9.09 -5.62
C GLU A 140 0.10 -9.35 -6.52
N THR A 141 -1.00 -8.61 -6.30
CA THR A 141 -2.20 -8.61 -7.16
C THR A 141 -2.47 -7.22 -7.74
N ASP A 142 -3.40 -7.11 -8.70
CA ASP A 142 -3.82 -5.80 -9.23
C ASP A 142 -4.55 -4.89 -8.23
N ALA A 143 -4.86 -5.41 -7.04
CA ALA A 143 -5.37 -4.61 -5.93
C ALA A 143 -4.26 -4.11 -4.99
N ASP A 144 -3.01 -4.48 -5.22
CA ASP A 144 -1.86 -3.89 -4.52
C ASP A 144 -1.54 -2.52 -5.14
N PRO A 145 -1.57 -1.42 -4.36
CA PRO A 145 -1.24 -0.08 -4.85
C PRO A 145 0.13 0.01 -5.55
N HIS A 146 1.11 -0.79 -5.09
CA HIS A 146 2.49 -0.73 -5.54
C HIS A 146 3.01 -2.13 -5.94
N ASN A 147 2.13 -2.92 -6.56
CA ASN A 147 2.35 -4.28 -7.05
C ASN A 147 3.75 -4.48 -7.67
N ALA A 148 4.61 -5.26 -7.00
CA ALA A 148 5.98 -5.49 -7.44
C ALA A 148 6.07 -6.32 -8.74
N ARG A 149 5.04 -7.09 -9.09
CA ARG A 149 4.96 -7.82 -10.36
C ARG A 149 4.93 -6.91 -11.59
N ARG A 150 4.61 -5.63 -11.42
CA ARG A 150 4.66 -4.62 -12.50
C ARG A 150 6.07 -4.06 -12.74
N GLY A 151 7.06 -4.53 -11.98
CA GLY A 151 8.46 -4.17 -12.11
C GLY A 151 8.92 -3.14 -11.08
N PHE A 152 10.24 -3.05 -10.91
CA PHE A 152 10.92 -2.21 -9.91
C PHE A 152 10.51 -0.73 -9.98
N PHE A 153 10.46 -0.16 -11.18
CA PHE A 153 10.11 1.25 -11.35
C PHE A 153 8.69 1.54 -10.86
N PHE A 154 7.73 0.65 -11.15
CA PHE A 154 6.34 0.83 -10.74
C PHE A 154 6.21 0.78 -9.22
N SER A 155 6.77 -0.23 -8.56
CA SER A 155 6.68 -0.37 -7.10
C SER A 155 7.45 0.69 -6.33
N HIS A 156 8.54 1.23 -6.91
CA HIS A 156 9.34 2.26 -6.26
C HIS A 156 8.69 3.65 -6.31
N ILE A 157 8.39 4.16 -7.52
CA ILE A 157 7.88 5.53 -7.72
C ILE A 157 6.76 5.63 -8.76
N GLY A 158 6.72 4.69 -9.72
CA GLY A 158 5.79 4.76 -10.86
C GLY A 158 4.32 4.70 -10.46
N TRP A 159 3.98 4.03 -9.36
CA TRP A 159 2.62 4.01 -8.82
C TRP A 159 2.08 5.39 -8.42
N LEU A 160 2.97 6.35 -8.10
CA LEU A 160 2.60 7.74 -7.80
C LEU A 160 2.27 8.56 -9.06
N PHE A 161 2.71 8.10 -10.22
CA PHE A 161 2.56 8.81 -11.51
C PHE A 161 1.31 8.40 -12.27
N VAL A 162 0.61 7.36 -11.84
CA VAL A 162 -0.57 6.84 -12.53
C VAL A 162 -1.77 6.82 -11.61
N ARG A 163 -2.97 6.87 -12.20
CA ARG A 163 -4.20 6.63 -11.46
C ARG A 163 -4.20 5.21 -10.88
N LYS A 164 -4.76 5.06 -9.67
CA LYS A 164 -4.88 3.75 -9.00
C LYS A 164 -5.72 2.80 -9.83
N HIS A 165 -5.35 1.52 -9.81
CA HIS A 165 -6.16 0.49 -10.44
C HIS A 165 -7.51 0.38 -9.73
N ARG A 166 -8.59 0.12 -10.47
CA ARG A 166 -9.96 0.04 -9.91
C ARG A 166 -10.05 -0.94 -8.74
N ASP A 167 -9.35 -2.07 -8.82
CA ASP A 167 -9.37 -3.10 -7.78
C ASP A 167 -8.78 -2.59 -6.45
N VAL A 168 -7.82 -1.66 -6.49
CA VAL A 168 -7.26 -1.03 -5.28
C VAL A 168 -8.36 -0.24 -4.56
N ILE A 169 -9.16 0.52 -5.32
CA ILE A 169 -10.25 1.34 -4.80
C ILE A 169 -11.38 0.45 -4.26
N GLU A 170 -11.81 -0.52 -5.05
CA GLU A 170 -12.92 -1.42 -4.69
C GLU A 170 -12.58 -2.30 -3.49
N LYS A 171 -11.37 -2.88 -3.44
CA LYS A 171 -10.95 -3.70 -2.30
C LYS A 171 -10.60 -2.85 -1.07
N GLY A 172 -10.12 -1.63 -1.26
CA GLY A 172 -9.89 -0.67 -0.17
C GLY A 172 -11.18 -0.27 0.55
N ARG A 173 -12.29 -0.11 -0.17
CA ARG A 173 -13.62 0.18 0.43
C ARG A 173 -14.15 -0.96 1.29
N LYS A 174 -13.69 -2.19 1.06
CA LYS A 174 -14.10 -3.39 1.82
C LYS A 174 -13.28 -3.61 3.09
N LEU A 175 -12.25 -2.80 3.35
CA LEU A 175 -11.46 -2.92 4.56
C LEU A 175 -12.17 -2.25 5.74
N ASP A 176 -12.04 -2.86 6.92
CA ASP A 176 -12.39 -2.19 8.16
C ASP A 176 -11.39 -1.06 8.45
N ILE A 177 -11.93 0.15 8.49
CA ILE A 177 -11.24 1.42 8.77
C ILE A 177 -11.95 2.20 9.90
N THR A 178 -12.89 1.56 10.59
CA THR A 178 -13.70 2.21 11.64
C THR A 178 -12.83 2.77 12.77
N ASP A 179 -11.73 2.09 13.08
CA ASP A 179 -10.74 2.52 14.06
C ASP A 179 -10.05 3.85 13.69
N LEU A 180 -9.71 4.03 12.41
CA LEU A 180 -9.08 5.26 11.92
C LEU A 180 -10.07 6.42 11.91
N LEU A 181 -11.34 6.14 11.60
CA LEU A 181 -12.42 7.12 11.65
C LEU A 181 -12.79 7.51 13.09
N ALA A 182 -12.66 6.59 14.04
CA ALA A 182 -12.92 6.85 15.45
C ALA A 182 -11.82 7.71 16.11
N ASP A 183 -10.58 7.67 15.60
CA ASP A 183 -9.46 8.43 16.16
C ASP A 183 -9.59 9.94 15.85
N PRO A 184 -9.78 10.81 16.87
CA PRO A 184 -9.90 12.25 16.64
C PRO A 184 -8.63 12.88 16.08
N VAL A 185 -7.44 12.33 16.38
CA VAL A 185 -6.17 12.86 15.87
C VAL A 185 -6.06 12.63 14.37
N VAL A 186 -6.43 11.43 13.91
CA VAL A 186 -6.45 11.07 12.48
C VAL A 186 -7.46 11.91 11.72
N ARG A 187 -8.68 12.06 12.26
CA ARG A 187 -9.70 12.93 11.66
C ARG A 187 -9.24 14.39 11.58
N PHE A 188 -8.62 14.90 12.64
CA PHE A 188 -8.11 16.26 12.68
C PHE A 188 -7.04 16.49 11.62
N GLN A 189 -6.02 15.62 11.56
CA GLN A 189 -4.96 15.73 10.55
C GLN A 189 -5.54 15.69 9.13
N ARG A 190 -6.44 14.73 8.85
CA ARG A 190 -7.10 14.62 7.55
C ARG A 190 -7.92 15.86 7.18
N LYS A 191 -8.58 16.47 8.15
CA LYS A 191 -9.33 17.73 7.95
C LYS A 191 -8.37 18.86 7.58
N MET A 192 -7.31 19.06 8.37
CA MET A 192 -6.32 20.11 8.12
C MET A 192 -5.63 19.94 6.76
N SER A 193 -5.20 18.72 6.42
CA SER A 193 -4.57 18.43 5.13
C SER A 193 -5.52 18.62 3.93
N ARG A 194 -6.84 18.63 4.14
CA ARG A 194 -7.84 18.89 3.10
C ARG A 194 -8.30 20.34 3.03
N GLU A 195 -8.26 21.07 4.14
CA GLU A 195 -8.60 22.50 4.21
C GLU A 195 -7.49 23.40 3.65
N GLU A 196 -6.21 23.03 3.80
CA GLU A 196 -5.10 23.74 3.12
C GLU A 196 -5.18 23.64 1.59
N GLU A 197 -5.93 22.68 1.05
CA GLU A 197 -6.25 22.58 -0.38
C GLU A 197 -7.41 23.49 -0.82
N GLU A 198 -8.05 24.26 0.08
CA GLU A 198 -9.23 25.09 -0.21
C GLU A 198 -9.10 26.60 0.16
N PRO A 199 -8.15 27.38 -0.39
CA PRO A 199 -8.34 28.82 -0.51
C PRO A 199 -9.21 29.12 -1.74
N SER A 200 -10.29 29.87 -1.54
CA SER A 200 -11.37 30.20 -2.49
C SER A 200 -10.96 30.81 -3.84
N THR A 201 -9.68 31.11 -4.06
CA THR A 201 -9.15 31.67 -5.33
C THR A 201 -8.55 30.61 -6.26
N THR A 202 -8.39 29.36 -5.80
CA THR A 202 -7.65 28.33 -6.55
C THR A 202 -8.51 27.14 -7.01
N ARG A 203 -9.72 27.42 -7.49
CA ARG A 203 -10.67 26.40 -8.00
C ARG A 203 -10.17 25.60 -9.22
N CYS A 204 -9.05 26.01 -9.84
CA CYS A 204 -8.44 25.32 -10.98
C CYS A 204 -7.24 24.41 -10.64
N PHE A 205 -6.61 24.50 -9.47
CA PHE A 205 -5.24 23.94 -9.28
C PHE A 205 -5.19 22.58 -8.58
N VAL A 206 -6.28 22.16 -7.90
CA VAL A 206 -6.30 20.91 -7.09
C VAL A 206 -7.45 19.96 -7.43
N ASN A 207 -8.48 20.38 -8.17
CA ASN A 207 -9.57 19.47 -8.57
C ASN A 207 -9.08 18.23 -9.37
N CYS A 208 -7.87 18.28 -9.95
CA CYS A 208 -7.29 17.17 -10.71
C CYS A 208 -6.63 16.05 -9.84
N ILE A 209 -6.31 16.26 -8.55
CA ILE A 209 -5.90 15.14 -7.65
C ILE A 209 -7.11 14.34 -7.19
N LYS A 210 -8.22 15.02 -6.91
CA LYS A 210 -9.43 14.38 -6.40
C LYS A 210 -10.00 13.41 -7.44
N ASP A 211 -9.78 13.67 -8.72
CA ASP A 211 -10.10 12.74 -9.81
C ASP A 211 -9.13 11.53 -9.92
N ALA A 212 -8.20 11.35 -8.97
CA ALA A 212 -7.36 10.15 -8.84
C ALA A 212 -7.85 9.09 -7.85
N TYR A 213 -8.90 9.41 -7.09
CA TYR A 213 -9.31 8.67 -5.90
C TYR A 213 -10.80 8.44 -5.82
#